data_AF-A0A1H7N7F1-F1
#
_entry.id   AF-A0A1H7N7F1-F1
#
_cell.length_a   1.000
_cell.length_b   1.000
_cell.length_c   1.000
_cell.angle_alpha   90.00
_cell.angle_beta   90.00
_cell.angle_gamma   90.00
#
_symmetry.space_group_name_H-M   'P 1'
#
loop_
_entity.id
_entity.type
_entity.pdbx_description
1 polymer ?
#
loop_
_entity_poly.entity_id
_entity_poly.type
_entity_poly.pdbx_seq_one_letter_code
_entity_poly.pdbx_strand_id
1 'polypeptide(L)'
;MKSRIFFSICFFIVVLSTAKAQGFKVHSHNDYKQNIPFWKAIGAEVHSIEVDVFLQNGKLLVAHELSEVEDSKTLQRMYLEPLKEVLELGLLSNKPLQLLIDVKSDAYKTLDVIIDGLKAYPMITANTDIAIVISGNRPKLAEYIKYPGFISFDYQSLEPITDTATLTKIAMVSLSFRNFSDWNGKGRLTATDYNAVVHTIAKAHELNKPFRFWATPDSKSAWKVFADMGVDFINTDMPSECVLYVNSLKERVVQNTVFSEVYHPTFASDQAKRNPKNIILMIGDGNGLTQISSAALANNGALSLTQLKSIGFIKTQSADDFTTDSAGAGSAIATGEKTNNRAIGTNANGKAVSNITEMLTKKGFNTGVITTDEITGATPSSFFAHRTDRGMVEEIASDLNTSQLKLFISQPTSAVNGINEAGFHMKSDLKTIGISKEEKVGAWFNTTKEEPLEFYVEKLALATKNGLSFLKNKKKPFFLMTEGAKIDSYGHTNDITGVITESISFDKAITEALKFADADKNTLVIITADHETGGLTIPQGTMAKHEIEADFTTHDHTGTMVPIFAYGPMSQEFQGVYENNEVFHKISKVLGL
;
A
#
# COMPACT_ATOMS: atom_id res chain seq x y z
N MET A 1 51.29 21.85 37.91
CA MET A 1 50.09 22.10 37.08
C MET A 1 50.02 21.07 35.96
N LYS A 2 49.20 20.02 36.10
CA LYS A 2 48.82 19.10 35.02
C LYS A 2 47.29 19.08 35.00
N SER A 3 46.71 19.71 33.98
CA SER A 3 45.27 19.76 33.76
C SER A 3 44.80 18.41 33.21
N ARG A 4 43.82 17.79 33.88
CA ARG A 4 43.11 16.60 33.40
C ARG A 4 41.79 17.08 32.79
N ILE A 5 41.65 16.92 31.47
CA ILE A 5 40.41 17.14 30.75
C ILE A 5 39.53 15.89 30.93
N PHE A 6 38.40 16.04 31.61
CA PHE A 6 37.35 15.02 31.67
C PHE A 6 36.50 15.13 30.40
N PHE A 7 36.53 14.11 29.55
CA PHE A 7 35.55 13.94 28.47
C PHE A 7 34.27 13.37 29.10
N SER A 8 33.21 14.17 29.15
CA SER A 8 31.86 13.71 29.50
C SER A 8 31.24 13.08 28.26
N ILE A 9 31.14 11.75 28.23
CA ILE A 9 30.41 11.01 27.20
C ILE A 9 28.93 11.09 27.57
N CYS A 10 28.19 12.00 26.92
CA CYS A 10 26.73 12.00 26.97
C CYS A 10 26.22 10.80 26.18
N PHE A 11 25.80 9.75 26.89
CA PHE A 11 24.99 8.68 26.33
C PHE A 11 23.61 9.25 25.99
N PHE A 12 23.37 9.55 24.71
CA PHE A 12 22.01 9.70 24.20
C PHE A 12 21.37 8.31 24.23
N ILE A 13 20.61 8.02 25.28
CA ILE A 13 19.69 6.88 25.29
C ILE A 13 18.56 7.25 24.34
N VAL A 14 18.69 6.79 23.09
CA VAL A 14 17.54 6.69 22.18
C VAL A 14 16.65 5.61 22.79
N VAL A 15 15.58 6.02 23.47
CA VAL A 15 14.50 5.12 23.85
C VAL A 15 13.82 4.71 22.54
N LEU A 16 14.28 3.60 21.95
CA LEU A 16 13.50 2.84 20.99
C LEU A 16 12.29 2.31 21.75
N SER A 17 11.19 3.07 21.75
CA SER A 17 9.89 2.54 22.13
C SER A 17 9.58 1.43 21.13
N THR A 18 9.74 0.18 21.56
CA THR A 18 9.10 -0.93 20.88
C THR A 18 7.60 -0.72 21.03
N ALA A 19 7.00 -0.04 20.05
CA ALA A 19 5.56 -0.01 19.90
C ALA A 19 5.12 -1.46 19.69
N LYS A 20 4.76 -2.14 20.77
CA LYS A 20 3.86 -3.28 20.68
C LYS A 20 2.69 -2.79 19.84
N ALA A 21 2.38 -3.46 18.75
CA ALA A 21 1.22 -3.15 17.93
C ALA A 21 0.00 -3.08 18.84
N GLN A 22 -0.42 -1.87 19.20
CA GLN A 22 -1.59 -1.66 20.03
C GLN A 22 -2.77 -2.07 19.15
N GLY A 23 -3.47 -3.14 19.53
CA GLY A 23 -4.75 -3.44 18.90
C GLY A 23 -5.69 -2.27 19.17
N PHE A 24 -6.20 -1.64 18.12
CA PHE A 24 -7.13 -0.53 18.26
C PHE A 24 -8.47 -1.06 18.77
N LYS A 25 -9.00 -0.46 19.83
CA LYS A 25 -10.37 -0.76 20.26
C LYS A 25 -11.33 0.17 19.53
N VAL A 26 -12.46 -0.37 19.10
CA VAL A 26 -13.53 0.42 18.47
C VAL A 26 -14.70 0.50 19.44
N HIS A 27 -15.27 1.70 19.55
CA HIS A 27 -16.45 2.00 20.35
C HIS A 27 -17.61 2.37 19.42
N SER A 28 -18.65 1.52 19.39
CA SER A 28 -19.91 1.76 18.69
C SER A 28 -20.70 2.83 19.43
N HIS A 29 -20.55 4.07 18.98
CA HIS A 29 -21.26 5.22 19.51
C HIS A 29 -22.67 5.28 18.92
N ASN A 30 -23.62 5.86 19.67
CA ASN A 30 -25.03 5.93 19.29
C ASN A 30 -25.57 4.59 18.73
N ASP A 31 -25.17 3.46 19.31
CA ASP A 31 -25.42 2.14 18.72
C ASP A 31 -26.92 1.87 18.51
N TYR A 32 -27.75 2.42 19.39
CA TYR A 32 -29.21 2.36 19.33
C TYR A 32 -29.83 3.04 18.11
N LYS A 33 -29.06 3.84 17.35
CA LYS A 33 -29.46 4.44 16.07
C LYS A 33 -29.11 3.55 14.86
N GLN A 34 -28.37 2.45 15.05
CA GLN A 34 -28.13 1.49 13.98
C GLN A 34 -29.45 0.82 13.55
N ASN A 35 -29.49 0.31 12.32
CA ASN A 35 -30.66 -0.43 11.82
C ASN A 35 -30.89 -1.76 12.56
N ILE A 36 -29.83 -2.37 13.08
CA ILE A 36 -29.88 -3.57 13.94
C ILE A 36 -28.94 -3.33 15.14
N PRO A 37 -29.39 -2.56 16.16
CA PRO A 37 -28.59 -2.26 17.34
C PRO A 37 -28.11 -3.51 18.05
N PHE A 38 -27.01 -3.39 18.79
CA PHE A 38 -26.28 -4.46 19.46
C PHE A 38 -25.68 -5.50 18.49
N TRP A 39 -26.49 -6.16 17.66
CA TRP A 39 -26.03 -7.22 16.77
C TRP A 39 -25.06 -6.75 15.69
N LYS A 40 -25.26 -5.54 15.13
CA LYS A 40 -24.31 -4.96 14.18
C LYS A 40 -22.96 -4.69 14.85
N ALA A 41 -22.95 -4.18 16.08
CA ALA A 41 -21.74 -3.96 16.85
C ALA A 41 -21.02 -5.27 17.21
N ILE A 42 -21.74 -6.28 17.69
CA ILE A 42 -21.17 -7.60 17.98
C ILE A 42 -20.62 -8.26 16.72
N GLY A 43 -21.37 -8.23 15.61
CA GLY A 43 -20.92 -8.78 14.33
C GLY A 43 -19.74 -8.02 13.72
N ALA A 44 -19.58 -6.75 14.04
CA ALA A 44 -18.40 -5.95 13.70
C ALA A 44 -17.20 -6.21 14.62
N GLU A 45 -17.36 -6.96 15.72
CA GLU A 45 -16.33 -7.20 16.73
C GLU A 45 -15.81 -5.93 17.42
N VAL A 46 -16.71 -5.00 17.73
CA VAL A 46 -16.35 -3.82 18.54
C VAL A 46 -16.00 -4.22 19.98
N HIS A 47 -15.26 -3.35 20.65
CA HIS A 47 -14.81 -3.58 22.03
C HIS A 47 -15.67 -2.82 23.05
N SER A 48 -16.45 -1.85 22.59
CA SER A 48 -17.39 -1.12 23.43
C SER A 48 -18.63 -0.69 22.65
N ILE A 49 -19.78 -0.66 23.32
CA ILE A 49 -21.07 -0.26 22.78
C ILE A 49 -21.66 0.81 23.70
N GLU A 50 -22.14 1.92 23.15
CA GLU A 50 -22.85 2.98 23.88
C GLU A 50 -24.36 2.87 23.71
N VAL A 51 -25.08 3.04 24.83
CA VAL A 51 -26.54 3.15 24.85
C VAL A 51 -26.98 4.33 25.72
N ASP A 52 -27.74 5.25 25.13
CA ASP A 52 -28.37 6.36 25.86
C ASP A 52 -29.65 5.88 26.56
N VAL A 53 -29.80 6.21 27.84
CA VAL A 53 -30.94 5.74 28.66
C VAL A 53 -31.60 6.86 29.44
N PHE A 54 -32.94 6.90 29.37
CA PHE A 54 -33.82 7.69 30.22
C PHE A 54 -34.61 6.79 31.18
N LEU A 55 -34.71 7.19 32.44
CA LEU A 55 -35.67 6.61 33.38
C LEU A 55 -37.01 7.32 33.26
N GLN A 56 -38.04 6.60 32.82
CA GLN A 56 -39.41 7.10 32.74
C GLN A 56 -40.40 6.04 33.21
N ASN A 57 -41.30 6.40 34.12
CA ASN A 57 -42.33 5.50 34.67
C ASN A 57 -41.74 4.17 35.21
N GLY A 58 -40.54 4.20 35.79
CA GLY A 58 -39.84 3.03 36.33
C GLY A 58 -39.17 2.14 35.27
N LYS A 59 -39.18 2.53 33.99
CA LYS A 59 -38.52 1.81 32.89
C LYS A 59 -37.28 2.56 32.40
N LEU A 60 -36.27 1.79 31.98
CA LEU A 60 -35.07 2.29 31.33
C LEU A 60 -35.27 2.26 29.82
N LEU A 61 -35.63 3.41 29.25
CA LEU A 61 -35.98 3.57 27.85
C LEU A 61 -34.76 4.09 27.08
N VAL A 62 -34.53 3.52 25.89
CA VAL A 62 -33.37 3.82 25.04
C VAL A 62 -33.74 4.90 24.03
N ALA A 63 -33.11 6.08 24.14
CA ALA A 63 -33.34 7.23 23.27
C ALA A 63 -32.25 8.28 23.47
N HIS A 64 -31.97 9.10 22.45
CA HIS A 64 -31.06 10.24 22.60
C HIS A 64 -31.73 11.40 23.33
N GLU A 65 -32.97 11.68 22.93
CA GLU A 65 -33.79 12.78 23.46
C GLU A 65 -35.14 12.25 23.98
N LEU A 66 -35.73 12.94 24.95
CA LEU A 66 -37.02 12.55 25.54
C LEU A 66 -38.16 12.43 24.51
N SER A 67 -38.09 13.18 23.41
CA SER A 67 -39.10 13.12 22.33
C SER A 67 -39.03 11.86 21.48
N GLU A 68 -37.94 11.09 21.55
CA GLU A 68 -37.70 9.87 20.75
C GLU A 68 -38.04 8.59 21.53
N VAL A 69 -38.46 8.73 22.78
CA VAL A 69 -38.72 7.62 23.69
C VAL A 69 -39.89 6.77 23.20
N GLU A 70 -39.65 5.46 23.07
CA GLU A 70 -40.67 4.46 22.75
C GLU A 70 -40.74 3.42 23.87
N ASP A 71 -41.94 3.12 24.36
CA ASP A 71 -42.17 2.16 25.45
C ASP A 71 -41.62 0.75 25.16
N SER A 72 -41.49 0.38 23.88
CA SER A 72 -40.96 -0.91 23.44
C SER A 72 -39.43 -0.97 23.38
N LYS A 73 -38.73 0.16 23.40
CA LYS A 73 -37.26 0.26 23.29
C LYS A 73 -36.64 0.41 24.68
N THR A 74 -36.49 -0.71 25.38
CA THR A 74 -35.90 -0.73 26.73
C THR A 74 -34.45 -1.21 26.70
N LEU A 75 -33.65 -0.77 27.68
CA LEU A 75 -32.27 -1.25 27.85
C LEU A 75 -32.22 -2.78 27.95
N GLN A 76 -33.20 -3.36 28.65
CA GLN A 76 -33.34 -4.79 28.82
C GLN A 76 -33.46 -5.51 27.47
N ARG A 77 -34.46 -5.13 26.67
CA ARG A 77 -34.79 -5.79 25.41
C ARG A 77 -33.73 -5.57 24.33
N MET A 78 -33.15 -4.36 24.29
CA MET A 78 -32.22 -3.98 23.23
C MET A 78 -30.78 -4.42 23.49
N TYR A 79 -30.37 -4.56 24.75
CA TYR A 79 -28.96 -4.82 25.09
C TYR A 79 -28.75 -5.96 26.09
N LEU A 80 -29.49 -6.02 27.20
CA LEU A 80 -29.20 -7.03 28.24
C LEU A 80 -29.65 -8.44 27.84
N GLU A 81 -30.82 -8.58 27.23
CA GLU A 81 -31.29 -9.87 26.69
C GLU A 81 -30.40 -10.38 25.54
N PRO A 82 -30.08 -9.56 24.51
CA PRO A 82 -29.11 -9.97 23.49
C PRO A 82 -27.72 -10.29 24.04
N LEU A 83 -27.21 -9.52 25.01
CA LEU A 83 -25.91 -9.81 25.62
C LEU A 83 -25.91 -11.14 26.38
N LYS A 84 -26.99 -11.43 27.09
CA LYS A 84 -27.17 -12.74 27.74
C LYS A 84 -27.14 -13.87 26.70
N GLU A 85 -27.86 -13.74 25.60
CA GLU A 85 -27.91 -14.74 24.52
C GLU A 85 -26.52 -14.98 23.90
N VAL A 86 -25.80 -13.90 23.58
CA VAL A 86 -24.42 -13.96 23.05
C VAL A 86 -23.47 -14.69 24.01
N LEU A 87 -23.62 -14.46 25.32
CA LEU A 87 -22.83 -15.16 26.34
C LEU A 87 -23.22 -16.65 26.46
N GLU A 88 -24.51 -16.98 26.41
CA GLU A 88 -24.98 -18.38 26.43
C GLU A 88 -24.49 -19.18 25.21
N LEU A 89 -24.40 -18.52 24.05
CA LEU A 89 -23.85 -19.11 22.83
C LEU A 89 -22.31 -19.13 22.80
N GLY A 90 -21.64 -18.53 23.77
CA GLY A 90 -20.17 -18.48 23.84
C GLY A 90 -19.51 -17.58 22.78
N LEU A 91 -20.27 -16.68 22.13
CA LEU A 91 -19.79 -15.86 21.01
C LEU A 91 -18.77 -14.79 21.41
N LEU A 92 -18.66 -14.47 22.71
CA LEU A 92 -17.67 -13.54 23.28
C LEU A 92 -16.50 -14.24 23.99
N SER A 93 -16.28 -15.53 23.74
CA SER A 93 -15.17 -16.26 24.37
C SER A 93 -13.82 -15.59 24.07
N ASN A 94 -13.12 -15.11 25.10
CA ASN A 94 -11.87 -14.34 25.00
C ASN A 94 -12.00 -12.98 24.27
N LYS A 95 -13.21 -12.42 24.19
CA LYS A 95 -13.48 -11.11 23.58
C LYS A 95 -14.12 -10.18 24.61
N PRO A 96 -13.32 -9.44 25.41
CA PRO A 96 -13.86 -8.50 26.39
C PRO A 96 -14.71 -7.43 25.73
N LEU A 97 -15.86 -7.13 26.32
CA LEU A 97 -16.83 -6.17 25.82
C LEU A 97 -17.26 -5.18 26.90
N GLN A 98 -17.26 -3.90 26.57
CA GLN A 98 -17.77 -2.84 27.43
C GLN A 98 -19.15 -2.36 26.97
N LEU A 99 -20.16 -2.51 27.81
CA LEU A 99 -21.45 -1.81 27.64
C LEU A 99 -21.41 -0.49 28.41
N LEU A 100 -21.30 0.61 27.68
CA LEU A 100 -21.33 1.96 28.21
C LEU A 100 -22.78 2.47 28.20
N ILE A 101 -23.36 2.62 29.39
CA ILE A 101 -24.71 3.13 29.58
C ILE A 101 -24.61 4.63 29.89
N ASP A 102 -25.00 5.46 28.94
CA ASP A 102 -25.01 6.92 29.09
C ASP A 102 -26.36 7.37 29.66
N VAL A 103 -26.32 7.86 30.90
CA VAL A 103 -27.54 8.23 31.64
C VAL A 103 -27.94 9.67 31.28
N LYS A 104 -29.11 9.84 30.67
CA LYS A 104 -29.63 11.16 30.29
C LYS A 104 -30.58 11.78 31.32
N SER A 105 -31.13 10.96 32.22
CA SER A 105 -32.01 11.40 33.33
C SER A 105 -31.24 11.55 34.65
N ASP A 106 -31.94 11.68 35.78
CA ASP A 106 -31.33 11.80 37.11
C ASP A 106 -30.39 10.63 37.43
N ALA A 107 -29.12 10.94 37.70
CA ALA A 107 -28.07 9.93 37.85
C ALA A 107 -28.39 8.87 38.92
N TYR A 108 -28.86 9.32 40.09
CA TYR A 108 -29.04 8.45 41.25
C TYR A 108 -30.22 7.50 41.05
N LYS A 109 -31.40 8.04 40.75
CA LYS A 109 -32.61 7.21 40.55
C LYS A 109 -32.46 6.26 39.37
N THR A 110 -31.84 6.72 38.28
CA THR A 110 -31.63 5.87 37.10
C THR A 110 -30.66 4.74 37.39
N LEU A 111 -29.58 5.02 38.11
CA LEU A 111 -28.58 4.01 38.43
C LEU A 111 -29.12 2.95 39.41
N ASP A 112 -29.99 3.31 40.35
CA ASP A 112 -30.69 2.33 41.20
C ASP A 112 -31.49 1.33 40.35
N VAL A 113 -32.24 1.82 39.36
CA VAL A 113 -33.02 0.97 38.46
C VAL A 113 -32.12 0.15 37.52
N ILE A 114 -31.00 0.70 37.03
CA ILE A 114 -30.00 -0.04 36.24
C ILE A 114 -29.44 -1.21 37.06
N ILE A 115 -29.04 -0.97 38.31
CA ILE A 115 -28.49 -1.99 39.19
C ILE A 115 -29.52 -3.09 39.45
N ASP A 116 -30.77 -2.72 39.77
CA ASP A 116 -31.82 -3.71 40.02
C ASP A 116 -32.15 -4.54 38.78
N GLY A 117 -32.15 -3.92 37.59
CA GLY A 117 -32.29 -4.63 36.32
C GLY A 117 -31.13 -5.61 36.07
N LEU A 118 -29.88 -5.18 36.29
CA LEU A 118 -28.70 -6.02 36.08
C LEU A 118 -28.61 -7.22 37.03
N LYS A 119 -29.15 -7.12 38.25
CA LYS A 119 -29.22 -8.26 39.19
C LYS A 119 -30.00 -9.45 38.63
N ALA A 120 -30.91 -9.22 37.67
CA ALA A 120 -31.63 -10.29 36.97
C ALA A 120 -30.73 -11.07 35.97
N TYR A 121 -29.51 -10.60 35.71
CA TYR A 121 -28.57 -11.16 34.74
C TYR A 121 -27.22 -11.53 35.40
N PRO A 122 -27.17 -12.54 36.28
CA PRO A 122 -25.95 -12.93 36.97
C PRO A 122 -24.81 -13.33 36.02
N MET A 123 -25.13 -13.89 34.84
CA MET A 123 -24.13 -14.21 33.81
C MET A 123 -23.46 -12.97 33.20
N ILE A 124 -24.11 -11.80 33.26
CA ILE A 124 -23.51 -10.53 32.86
C ILE A 124 -22.70 -9.99 34.05
N THR A 125 -23.31 -9.88 35.23
CA THR A 125 -22.67 -9.22 36.38
C THR A 125 -21.50 -9.98 37.00
N ALA A 126 -21.42 -11.31 36.81
CA ALA A 126 -20.33 -12.14 37.31
C ALA A 126 -19.23 -12.39 36.26
N ASN A 127 -19.41 -11.94 35.03
CA ASN A 127 -18.46 -12.18 33.94
C ASN A 127 -17.40 -11.09 33.91
N THR A 128 -16.13 -11.48 34.02
CA THR A 128 -14.98 -10.55 34.05
C THR A 128 -14.64 -9.95 32.70
N ASP A 129 -15.12 -10.56 31.61
CA ASP A 129 -14.94 -10.05 30.25
C ASP A 129 -16.01 -9.01 29.89
N ILE A 130 -17.03 -8.83 30.73
CA ILE A 130 -18.06 -7.81 30.53
C ILE A 130 -17.88 -6.65 31.50
N ALA A 131 -17.68 -5.46 30.96
CA ALA A 131 -17.63 -4.23 31.74
C ALA A 131 -18.94 -3.45 31.58
N ILE A 132 -19.64 -3.17 32.68
CA ILE A 132 -20.75 -2.21 32.71
C ILE A 132 -20.21 -0.87 33.18
N VAL A 133 -20.26 0.13 32.29
CA VAL A 133 -19.67 1.45 32.49
C VAL A 133 -20.76 2.51 32.44
N ILE A 134 -20.87 3.33 33.47
CA ILE A 134 -21.85 4.43 33.51
C ILE A 134 -21.20 5.72 33.00
N SER A 135 -21.83 6.34 32.00
CA SER A 135 -21.49 7.67 31.49
C SER A 135 -22.70 8.63 31.58
N GLY A 136 -22.65 9.77 30.89
CA GLY A 136 -23.64 10.83 30.99
C GLY A 136 -23.73 11.44 32.39
N ASN A 137 -24.95 11.56 32.92
CA ASN A 137 -25.20 11.98 34.29
C ASN A 137 -24.73 10.90 35.27
N ARG A 138 -23.73 11.23 36.09
CA ARG A 138 -23.10 10.32 37.05
C ARG A 138 -23.20 10.87 38.48
N PRO A 139 -23.14 10.00 39.50
CA PRO A 139 -22.93 10.41 40.88
C PRO A 139 -21.62 11.20 41.04
N LYS A 140 -21.44 11.85 42.19
CA LYS A 140 -20.16 12.50 42.50
C LYS A 140 -19.04 11.45 42.58
N LEU A 141 -17.84 11.83 42.14
CA LEU A 141 -16.65 10.96 42.11
C LEU A 141 -16.41 10.22 43.44
N ALA A 142 -16.50 10.93 44.57
CA ALA A 142 -16.30 10.36 45.91
C ALA A 142 -17.33 9.28 46.30
N GLU A 143 -18.41 9.13 45.53
CA GLU A 143 -19.49 8.17 45.80
C GLU A 143 -19.38 6.91 44.93
N TYR A 144 -18.48 6.87 43.95
CA TYR A 144 -18.30 5.71 43.05
C TYR A 144 -18.04 4.40 43.80
N ILE A 145 -17.29 4.48 44.91
CA ILE A 145 -16.96 3.32 45.75
C ILE A 145 -18.19 2.68 46.43
N LYS A 146 -19.33 3.36 46.47
CA LYS A 146 -20.58 2.86 47.06
C LYS A 146 -21.33 1.89 46.15
N TYR A 147 -20.99 1.86 44.86
CA TYR A 147 -21.71 1.08 43.86
C TYR A 147 -21.16 -0.36 43.74
N PRO A 148 -21.99 -1.35 43.35
CA PRO A 148 -21.60 -2.76 43.25
C PRO A 148 -20.35 -2.99 42.40
N GLY A 149 -19.64 -4.10 42.64
CA GLY A 149 -18.38 -4.42 41.97
C GLY A 149 -18.46 -4.45 40.43
N PHE A 150 -19.60 -4.88 39.88
CA PHE A 150 -19.86 -4.94 38.45
C PHE A 150 -20.21 -3.57 37.82
N ILE A 151 -20.31 -2.49 38.60
CA ILE A 151 -20.48 -1.12 38.12
C ILE A 151 -19.17 -0.37 38.19
N SER A 152 -18.80 0.22 37.05
CA SER A 152 -17.69 1.14 36.87
C SER A 152 -18.14 2.38 36.11
N PHE A 153 -17.28 3.39 36.01
CA PHE A 153 -17.66 4.72 35.53
C PHE A 153 -16.69 5.24 34.47
N ASP A 154 -17.25 6.04 33.56
CA ASP A 154 -16.51 6.91 32.66
C ASP A 154 -16.12 8.20 33.39
N TYR A 155 -14.84 8.55 33.36
CA TYR A 155 -14.32 9.77 33.97
C TYR A 155 -14.12 10.86 32.91
N GLN A 156 -14.84 11.98 33.06
CA GLN A 156 -14.85 13.05 32.06
C GLN A 156 -14.02 14.27 32.47
N SER A 157 -12.85 14.02 33.05
CA SER A 157 -11.90 15.04 33.49
C SER A 157 -10.46 14.52 33.38
N LEU A 158 -9.50 15.44 33.42
CA LEU A 158 -8.06 15.14 33.46
C LEU A 158 -7.46 15.44 34.84
N GLU A 159 -8.29 15.76 35.83
CA GLU A 159 -7.81 16.00 37.19
C GLU A 159 -7.29 14.69 37.80
N PRO A 160 -6.08 14.69 38.41
CA PRO A 160 -5.51 13.50 39.02
C PRO A 160 -6.40 12.89 40.10
N ILE A 161 -6.38 11.57 40.18
CA ILE A 161 -7.10 10.82 41.22
C ILE A 161 -6.07 10.09 42.07
N THR A 162 -5.96 10.51 43.33
CA THR A 162 -5.02 9.94 44.29
C THR A 162 -5.60 8.80 45.10
N ASP A 163 -6.93 8.70 45.20
CA ASP A 163 -7.60 7.60 45.89
C ASP A 163 -7.69 6.36 45.00
N THR A 164 -6.90 5.33 45.33
CA THR A 164 -6.85 4.07 44.59
C THR A 164 -8.22 3.38 44.52
N ALA A 165 -9.02 3.43 45.59
CA ALA A 165 -10.34 2.79 45.62
C ALA A 165 -11.32 3.43 44.63
N THR A 166 -11.29 4.75 44.49
CA THR A 166 -12.03 5.47 43.45
C THR A 166 -11.46 5.15 42.06
N LEU A 167 -10.13 5.09 41.91
CA LEU A 167 -9.50 4.79 40.63
C LEU A 167 -9.85 3.39 40.10
N THR A 168 -10.05 2.39 40.96
CA THR A 168 -10.51 1.05 40.52
C THR A 168 -11.95 1.06 39.98
N LYS A 169 -12.77 2.05 40.36
CA LYS A 169 -14.12 2.25 39.83
C LYS A 169 -14.16 2.96 38.47
N ILE A 170 -13.04 3.45 37.98
CA ILE A 170 -12.97 4.09 36.67
C ILE A 170 -12.57 3.06 35.63
N ALA A 171 -13.43 2.88 34.63
CA ALA A 171 -13.15 2.00 33.50
C ALA A 171 -12.34 2.70 32.42
N MET A 172 -12.64 3.97 32.16
CA MET A 172 -12.05 4.76 31.10
C MET A 172 -12.16 6.27 31.36
N VAL A 173 -11.45 7.05 30.54
CA VAL A 173 -11.53 8.50 30.48
C VAL A 173 -12.10 8.91 29.12
N SER A 174 -13.10 9.78 29.09
CA SER A 174 -13.66 10.30 27.84
C SER A 174 -13.82 11.82 27.87
N LEU A 175 -13.49 12.48 26.76
CA LEU A 175 -13.64 13.94 26.62
C LEU A 175 -14.23 14.29 25.26
N SER A 176 -14.86 15.46 25.16
CA SER A 176 -15.31 15.98 23.87
C SER A 176 -14.10 16.38 23.03
N PHE A 177 -14.01 15.89 21.79
CA PHE A 177 -13.02 16.34 20.84
C PHE A 177 -13.14 17.84 20.56
N ARG A 178 -14.38 18.36 20.58
CA ARG A 178 -14.71 19.78 20.31
C ARG A 178 -14.14 20.76 21.33
N ASN A 179 -13.68 20.28 22.49
CA ASN A 179 -12.97 21.12 23.44
C ASN A 179 -11.54 21.45 22.99
N PHE A 180 -11.01 20.73 21.99
CA PHE A 180 -9.60 20.80 21.58
C PHE A 180 -9.40 21.12 20.10
N SER A 181 -10.38 20.78 19.24
CA SER A 181 -10.32 21.08 17.81
C SER A 181 -11.70 21.09 17.16
N ASP A 182 -11.86 21.94 16.15
CA ASP A 182 -13.03 21.97 15.26
C ASP A 182 -12.84 21.15 13.97
N TRP A 183 -11.70 20.46 13.84
CA TRP A 183 -11.37 19.66 12.67
C TRP A 183 -12.50 18.72 12.28
N ASN A 184 -12.81 18.67 10.99
CA ASN A 184 -13.95 17.95 10.43
C ASN A 184 -13.57 16.57 9.87
N GLY A 185 -12.35 16.09 10.14
CA GLY A 185 -11.86 14.80 9.65
C GLY A 185 -11.25 14.85 8.25
N LYS A 186 -11.19 16.02 7.60
CA LYS A 186 -10.62 16.19 6.25
C LYS A 186 -9.30 16.95 6.31
N GLY A 187 -8.32 16.47 5.54
CA GLY A 187 -6.96 17.03 5.57
C GLY A 187 -6.29 16.85 6.93
N ARG A 188 -5.14 17.50 7.12
CA ARG A 188 -4.42 17.46 8.40
C ARG A 188 -5.02 18.41 9.44
N LEU A 189 -4.90 18.05 10.70
CA LEU A 189 -5.04 18.99 11.81
C LEU A 189 -4.06 20.16 11.66
N THR A 190 -4.46 21.34 12.15
CA THR A 190 -3.51 22.45 12.33
C THR A 190 -2.43 22.02 13.32
N ALA A 191 -1.23 22.60 13.26
CA ALA A 191 -0.18 22.28 14.23
C ALA A 191 -0.63 22.55 15.68
N THR A 192 -1.41 23.61 15.88
CA THR A 192 -1.97 23.98 17.19
C THR A 192 -2.94 22.91 17.70
N ASP A 193 -3.91 22.52 16.88
CA ASP A 193 -4.91 21.51 17.25
C ASP A 193 -4.26 20.15 17.46
N TYR A 194 -3.34 19.75 16.59
CA TYR A 194 -2.57 18.51 16.71
C TYR A 194 -1.87 18.44 18.08
N ASN A 195 -1.16 19.50 18.48
CA ASN A 195 -0.47 19.56 19.76
C ASN A 195 -1.44 19.51 20.94
N ALA A 196 -2.57 20.22 20.86
CA ALA A 196 -3.59 20.20 21.90
C ALA A 196 -4.20 18.80 22.11
N VAL A 197 -4.51 18.11 21.01
CA VAL A 197 -5.09 16.76 21.03
C VAL A 197 -4.09 15.74 21.58
N VAL A 198 -2.85 15.71 21.06
CA VAL A 198 -1.82 14.77 21.53
C VAL A 198 -1.46 15.01 23.00
N HIS A 199 -1.34 16.27 23.43
CA HIS A 199 -1.08 16.60 24.84
C HIS A 199 -2.22 16.11 25.75
N THR A 200 -3.47 16.25 25.28
CA THR A 200 -4.66 15.77 26.02
C THR A 200 -4.65 14.26 26.20
N ILE A 201 -4.34 13.51 25.12
CA ILE A 201 -4.22 12.04 25.18
C ILE A 201 -3.14 11.65 26.18
N ALA A 202 -1.94 12.25 26.08
CA ALA A 202 -0.84 11.98 27.00
C ALA A 202 -1.22 12.23 28.47
N LYS A 203 -1.89 13.35 28.75
CA LYS A 203 -2.36 13.67 30.11
C LYS A 203 -3.43 12.68 30.61
N ALA A 204 -4.34 12.23 29.74
CA ALA A 204 -5.32 11.20 30.11
C ALA A 204 -4.63 9.87 30.47
N HIS A 205 -3.59 9.50 29.74
CA HIS A 205 -2.83 8.27 29.99
C HIS A 205 -2.07 8.27 31.33
N GLU A 206 -1.80 9.44 31.94
CA GLU A 206 -1.22 9.52 33.30
C GLU A 206 -2.12 8.86 34.37
N LEU A 207 -3.44 8.75 34.10
CA LEU A 207 -4.39 8.05 34.97
C LEU A 207 -4.31 6.52 34.86
N ASN A 208 -3.50 5.98 33.93
CA ASN A 208 -3.41 4.54 33.62
C ASN A 208 -4.77 3.91 33.29
N LYS A 209 -5.59 4.65 32.54
CA LYS A 209 -6.91 4.22 32.06
C LYS A 209 -7.00 4.40 30.54
N PRO A 210 -7.77 3.54 29.85
CA PRO A 210 -8.08 3.74 28.44
C PRO A 210 -8.74 5.10 28.21
N PHE A 211 -8.37 5.77 27.11
CA PHE A 211 -8.88 7.07 26.72
C PHE A 211 -9.67 7.02 25.40
N ARG A 212 -10.74 7.82 25.31
CA ARG A 212 -11.44 8.11 24.04
C ARG A 212 -11.79 9.59 23.91
N PHE A 213 -12.00 10.01 22.67
CA PHE A 213 -12.77 11.22 22.37
C PHE A 213 -14.20 10.85 21.92
N TRP A 214 -15.19 11.66 22.32
CA TRP A 214 -16.53 11.69 21.70
C TRP A 214 -16.72 13.00 20.91
N ALA A 215 -17.80 13.11 20.12
CA ALA A 215 -18.01 14.20 19.15
C ALA A 215 -16.86 14.37 18.14
N THR A 216 -16.26 13.24 17.74
CA THR A 216 -15.20 13.16 16.74
C THR A 216 -15.77 13.20 15.32
N PRO A 217 -15.00 13.66 14.32
CA PRO A 217 -15.27 13.31 12.94
C PRO A 217 -15.26 11.79 12.75
N ASP A 218 -16.12 11.30 11.85
CA ASP A 218 -16.34 9.86 11.66
C ASP A 218 -16.10 9.48 10.19
N SER A 219 -14.86 9.09 9.89
CA SER A 219 -14.41 8.73 8.54
C SER A 219 -13.08 7.99 8.61
N LYS A 220 -12.72 7.25 7.54
CA LYS A 220 -11.41 6.56 7.42
C LYS A 220 -10.21 7.44 7.83
N SER A 221 -10.10 8.64 7.24
CA SER A 221 -9.02 9.58 7.56
C SER A 221 -9.03 10.02 9.03
N ALA A 222 -10.20 10.24 9.62
CA ALA A 222 -10.32 10.58 11.04
C ALA A 222 -9.91 9.41 11.94
N TRP A 223 -10.39 8.20 11.66
CA TRP A 223 -10.06 7.00 12.42
C TRP A 223 -8.56 6.74 12.44
N LYS A 224 -7.87 6.86 11.30
CA LYS A 224 -6.41 6.73 11.28
C LYS A 224 -5.72 7.83 12.07
N VAL A 225 -6.13 9.09 11.94
CA VAL A 225 -5.50 10.17 12.72
C VAL A 225 -5.62 9.90 14.23
N PHE A 226 -6.79 9.45 14.70
CA PHE A 226 -6.96 9.09 16.11
C PHE A 226 -6.14 7.85 16.50
N ALA A 227 -6.08 6.85 15.62
CA ALA A 227 -5.23 5.66 15.80
C ALA A 227 -3.74 6.06 15.94
N ASP A 228 -3.23 6.89 15.04
CA ASP A 228 -1.85 7.37 15.02
C ASP A 228 -1.51 8.24 16.24
N MET A 229 -2.49 8.99 16.75
CA MET A 229 -2.34 9.82 17.96
C MET A 229 -2.39 9.01 19.27
N GLY A 230 -2.78 7.73 19.19
CA GLY A 230 -2.76 6.83 20.34
C GLY A 230 -4.01 6.90 21.23
N VAL A 231 -5.19 7.18 20.68
CA VAL A 231 -6.44 6.93 21.45
C VAL A 231 -6.61 5.42 21.68
N ASP A 232 -7.15 5.03 22.82
CA ASP A 232 -7.36 3.60 23.11
C ASP A 232 -8.65 3.07 22.48
N PHE A 233 -9.69 3.91 22.46
CA PHE A 233 -10.96 3.62 21.77
C PHE A 233 -11.23 4.65 20.66
N ILE A 234 -11.36 4.17 19.43
CA ILE A 234 -11.83 4.97 18.29
C ILE A 234 -13.35 5.01 18.34
N ASN A 235 -13.89 6.22 18.41
CA ASN A 235 -15.33 6.48 18.46
C ASN A 235 -15.92 6.55 17.05
N THR A 236 -17.01 5.82 16.80
CA THR A 236 -17.64 5.78 15.48
C THR A 236 -19.14 5.47 15.55
N ASP A 237 -19.91 6.06 14.65
CA ASP A 237 -21.30 5.69 14.35
C ASP A 237 -21.36 4.67 13.18
N MET A 238 -20.20 4.22 12.67
CA MET A 238 -20.05 3.24 11.58
C MET A 238 -19.14 2.07 12.02
N PRO A 239 -19.59 1.23 12.99
CA PRO A 239 -18.73 0.26 13.65
C PRO A 239 -18.11 -0.77 12.71
N SER A 240 -18.88 -1.30 11.75
CA SER A 240 -18.40 -2.31 10.79
C SER A 240 -17.31 -1.74 9.89
N GLU A 241 -17.55 -0.56 9.33
CA GLU A 241 -16.62 0.14 8.44
C GLU A 241 -15.35 0.56 9.16
N CYS A 242 -15.48 1.05 10.40
CA CYS A 242 -14.35 1.43 11.23
C CYS A 242 -13.49 0.22 11.58
N VAL A 243 -14.08 -0.88 12.07
CA VAL A 243 -13.31 -2.08 12.44
C VAL A 243 -12.57 -2.65 11.22
N LEU A 244 -13.25 -2.77 10.07
CA LEU A 244 -12.62 -3.23 8.83
C LEU A 244 -11.43 -2.33 8.44
N TYR A 245 -11.61 -1.01 8.52
CA TYR A 245 -10.55 -0.06 8.17
C TYR A 245 -9.37 -0.14 9.14
N VAL A 246 -9.59 -0.03 10.46
CA VAL A 246 -8.48 0.04 11.44
C VAL A 246 -7.71 -1.28 11.51
N ASN A 247 -8.38 -2.41 11.30
CA ASN A 247 -7.71 -3.71 11.22
C ASN A 247 -6.84 -3.83 9.97
N SER A 248 -7.25 -3.22 8.85
CA SER A 248 -6.49 -3.21 7.58
C SER A 248 -5.25 -2.30 7.60
N LEU A 249 -5.09 -1.44 8.60
CA LEU A 249 -3.99 -0.46 8.62
C LEU A 249 -2.61 -1.12 8.66
N LYS A 250 -2.48 -2.32 9.23
CA LYS A 250 -1.19 -3.03 9.33
C LYS A 250 -0.67 -3.48 7.97
N GLU A 251 -1.58 -3.83 7.06
CA GLU A 251 -1.27 -4.27 5.70
C GLU A 251 -1.17 -3.08 4.74
N ARG A 252 -1.85 -1.96 5.06
CA ARG A 252 -1.98 -0.81 4.17
C ARG A 252 -0.98 0.31 4.44
N VAL A 253 -0.45 0.40 5.65
CA VAL A 253 0.55 1.39 6.05
C VAL A 253 1.92 0.74 6.06
N VAL A 254 2.78 1.15 5.15
CA VAL A 254 4.15 0.67 5.05
C VAL A 254 5.12 1.77 5.40
N GLN A 255 6.16 1.41 6.17
CA GLN A 255 7.35 2.23 6.37
C GLN A 255 8.45 1.70 5.45
N ASN A 256 8.83 2.50 4.45
CA ASN A 256 9.86 2.12 3.49
C ASN A 256 11.27 2.14 4.11
N THR A 257 12.06 1.12 3.81
CA THR A 257 13.43 0.93 4.31
C THR A 257 14.48 0.87 3.21
N VAL A 258 14.07 0.82 1.95
CA VAL A 258 14.96 0.76 0.77
C VAL A 258 14.87 2.04 -0.05
N PHE A 259 16.00 2.51 -0.56
CA PHE A 259 16.07 3.82 -1.22
C PHE A 259 16.80 3.75 -2.56
N SER A 260 16.36 4.57 -3.50
CA SER A 260 17.05 4.83 -4.77
C SER A 260 17.77 6.18 -4.68
N GLU A 261 19.06 6.21 -5.00
CA GLU A 261 19.80 7.47 -5.11
C GLU A 261 19.34 8.21 -6.38
N VAL A 262 18.81 9.42 -6.21
CA VAL A 262 18.26 10.21 -7.32
C VAL A 262 19.37 10.72 -8.22
N TYR A 263 19.47 10.12 -9.41
CA TYR A 263 20.34 10.59 -10.46
C TYR A 263 19.68 11.73 -11.24
N HIS A 264 20.43 12.80 -11.44
CA HIS A 264 20.00 13.96 -12.22
C HIS A 264 20.72 13.94 -13.56
N PRO A 265 20.02 13.65 -14.68
CA PRO A 265 20.66 13.60 -15.98
C PRO A 265 21.30 14.94 -16.37
N THR A 266 22.37 14.88 -17.15
CA THR A 266 23.05 16.11 -17.60
C THR A 266 22.25 16.91 -18.62
N PHE A 267 21.28 16.28 -19.28
CA PHE A 267 20.50 16.78 -20.41
C PHE A 267 21.33 17.18 -21.63
N ALA A 268 22.62 16.82 -21.69
CA ALA A 268 23.52 17.26 -22.75
C ALA A 268 23.15 16.74 -24.15
N SER A 269 22.44 15.61 -24.23
CA SER A 269 21.98 15.02 -25.50
C SER A 269 20.45 14.96 -25.62
N ASP A 270 19.74 15.42 -24.58
CA ASP A 270 18.29 15.35 -24.53
C ASP A 270 17.66 16.25 -25.60
N GLN A 271 16.63 15.73 -26.27
CA GLN A 271 15.93 16.39 -27.38
C GLN A 271 16.83 16.84 -28.56
N ALA A 272 18.05 16.31 -28.66
CA ALA A 272 18.92 16.60 -29.79
C ALA A 272 18.25 16.19 -31.11
N LYS A 273 18.28 17.07 -32.11
CA LYS A 273 17.65 16.86 -33.43
C LYS A 273 18.48 15.94 -34.32
N ARG A 274 18.66 14.70 -33.90
CA ARG A 274 19.37 13.65 -34.63
C ARG A 274 18.89 12.28 -34.19
N ASN A 275 18.92 11.32 -35.09
CA ASN A 275 18.55 9.95 -34.80
C ASN A 275 19.48 9.36 -33.70
N PRO A 276 18.94 8.71 -32.65
CA PRO A 276 19.75 7.91 -31.75
C PRO A 276 20.33 6.70 -32.48
N LYS A 277 21.46 6.21 -31.99
CA LYS A 277 22.12 4.97 -32.45
C LYS A 277 21.62 3.75 -31.68
N ASN A 278 21.29 3.92 -30.40
CA ASN A 278 20.85 2.85 -29.52
C ASN A 278 19.51 3.20 -28.86
N ILE A 279 18.71 2.19 -28.59
CA ILE A 279 17.45 2.31 -27.85
C ILE A 279 17.53 1.45 -26.59
N ILE A 280 17.10 2.03 -25.47
CA ILE A 280 16.82 1.31 -24.22
C ILE A 280 15.34 1.51 -23.94
N LEU A 281 14.55 0.44 -23.99
CA LEU A 281 13.15 0.44 -23.59
C LEU A 281 13.03 -0.21 -22.21
N MET A 282 12.42 0.49 -21.27
CA MET A 282 12.22 0.00 -19.91
C MET A 282 10.72 -0.08 -19.61
N ILE A 283 10.26 -1.24 -19.14
CA ILE A 283 8.85 -1.50 -18.84
C ILE A 283 8.73 -1.87 -17.35
N GLY A 284 8.05 -1.05 -16.56
CA GLY A 284 7.61 -1.46 -15.23
C GLY A 284 6.22 -2.09 -15.38
N ASP A 285 6.13 -3.41 -15.30
CA ASP A 285 4.85 -4.13 -15.47
C ASP A 285 3.87 -3.65 -14.38
N GLY A 286 2.67 -3.21 -14.76
CA GLY A 286 1.68 -2.64 -13.81
C GLY A 286 2.05 -1.28 -13.19
N ASN A 287 3.15 -0.64 -13.61
CA ASN A 287 3.72 0.56 -12.97
C ASN A 287 3.03 1.87 -13.41
N GLY A 288 1.75 2.00 -13.06
CA GLY A 288 0.96 3.21 -13.29
C GLY A 288 1.48 4.45 -12.53
N LEU A 289 0.82 5.58 -12.75
CA LEU A 289 1.24 6.86 -12.15
C LEU A 289 1.21 6.81 -10.61
N THR A 290 0.27 6.07 -10.02
CA THR A 290 0.18 5.96 -8.56
C THR A 290 1.29 5.08 -7.99
N GLN A 291 1.70 4.01 -8.67
CA GLN A 291 2.82 3.15 -8.30
C GLN A 291 4.14 3.95 -8.32
N ILE A 292 4.35 4.77 -9.35
CA ILE A 292 5.49 5.70 -9.42
C ILE A 292 5.42 6.72 -8.27
N SER A 293 4.23 7.27 -8.00
CA SER A 293 4.04 8.26 -6.96
C SER A 293 4.29 7.70 -5.56
N SER A 294 3.86 6.48 -5.27
CA SER A 294 4.07 5.84 -3.97
C SER A 294 5.56 5.61 -3.70
N ALA A 295 6.28 5.12 -4.71
CA ALA A 295 7.73 4.95 -4.63
C ALA A 295 8.48 6.28 -4.48
N ALA A 296 8.08 7.33 -5.22
CA ALA A 296 8.68 8.64 -5.09
C ALA A 296 8.45 9.24 -3.69
N LEU A 297 7.23 9.20 -3.18
CA LEU A 297 6.90 9.71 -1.83
C LEU A 297 7.63 8.93 -0.73
N ALA A 298 7.76 7.61 -0.87
CA ALA A 298 8.57 6.77 0.01
C ALA A 298 10.08 7.09 -0.06
N ASN A 299 10.54 7.60 -1.21
CA ASN A 299 11.93 7.97 -1.49
C ASN A 299 12.19 9.47 -1.40
N ASN A 300 11.66 10.14 -0.36
CA ASN A 300 11.84 11.58 -0.11
C ASN A 300 11.24 12.51 -1.18
N GLY A 301 10.21 12.04 -1.89
CA GLY A 301 9.49 12.81 -2.90
C GLY A 301 10.12 12.80 -4.30
N ALA A 302 11.15 11.97 -4.54
CA ALA A 302 11.84 11.95 -5.83
C ALA A 302 12.39 10.56 -6.21
N LEU A 303 12.45 10.32 -7.51
CA LEU A 303 13.11 9.19 -8.18
C LEU A 303 13.98 9.71 -9.33
N SER A 304 14.93 8.92 -9.82
CA SER A 304 15.66 9.25 -11.05
C SER A 304 14.70 9.42 -12.24
N LEU A 305 13.67 8.56 -12.33
CA LEU A 305 12.60 8.66 -13.32
C LEU A 305 11.91 10.05 -13.31
N THR A 306 11.62 10.58 -12.12
CA THR A 306 10.90 11.87 -11.96
C THR A 306 11.73 13.09 -12.35
N GLN A 307 13.02 12.92 -12.68
CA GLN A 307 13.86 14.02 -13.17
C GLN A 307 13.72 14.27 -14.67
N LEU A 308 13.06 13.38 -15.43
CA LEU A 308 12.97 13.47 -16.89
C LEU A 308 11.99 14.55 -17.35
N LYS A 309 12.24 15.12 -18.54
CA LYS A 309 11.48 16.27 -19.09
C LYS A 309 10.51 15.91 -20.20
N SER A 310 10.79 14.86 -20.98
CA SER A 310 9.90 14.40 -22.04
C SER A 310 8.95 13.36 -21.47
N ILE A 311 7.70 13.76 -21.26
CA ILE A 311 6.66 12.98 -20.57
C ILE A 311 5.40 12.96 -21.44
N GLY A 312 4.77 11.80 -21.55
CA GLY A 312 3.47 11.57 -22.18
C GLY A 312 2.66 10.52 -21.44
N PHE A 313 1.53 10.14 -21.99
CA PHE A 313 0.68 9.06 -21.51
C PHE A 313 0.28 8.13 -22.65
N ILE A 314 0.20 6.83 -22.38
CA ILE A 314 -0.26 5.85 -23.36
C ILE A 314 -1.56 5.17 -22.91
N LYS A 315 -2.44 4.96 -23.89
CA LYS A 315 -3.67 4.16 -23.79
C LYS A 315 -3.34 2.69 -24.05
N THR A 316 -3.78 1.81 -23.16
CA THR A 316 -3.25 0.44 -23.06
C THR A 316 -4.22 -0.64 -23.51
N GLN A 317 -5.48 -0.30 -23.84
CA GLN A 317 -6.53 -1.27 -24.19
C GLN A 317 -6.07 -2.31 -25.22
N SER A 318 -6.49 -3.56 -25.07
CA SER A 318 -6.26 -4.62 -26.07
C SER A 318 -7.22 -4.44 -27.26
N ALA A 319 -7.12 -5.29 -28.26
CA ALA A 319 -8.04 -5.29 -29.40
C ALA A 319 -9.43 -5.84 -29.05
N ASP A 320 -9.53 -6.67 -28.00
CA ASP A 320 -10.71 -7.45 -27.64
C ASP A 320 -11.30 -7.11 -26.26
N ASP A 321 -10.66 -6.24 -25.48
CA ASP A 321 -11.11 -5.88 -24.14
C ASP A 321 -10.78 -4.44 -23.74
N PHE A 322 -11.56 -3.91 -22.79
CA PHE A 322 -11.36 -2.60 -22.17
C PHE A 322 -10.09 -2.56 -21.32
N THR A 323 -9.71 -3.68 -20.70
CA THR A 323 -8.50 -3.79 -19.89
C THR A 323 -7.57 -4.80 -20.54
N THR A 324 -6.33 -4.39 -20.82
CA THR A 324 -5.33 -5.29 -21.41
C THR A 324 -4.73 -6.21 -20.35
N ASP A 325 -4.18 -7.34 -20.77
CA ASP A 325 -3.15 -8.06 -20.03
C ASP A 325 -1.73 -7.72 -20.55
N SER A 326 -0.69 -8.16 -19.82
CA SER A 326 0.71 -7.92 -20.19
C SER A 326 1.08 -8.49 -21.57
N ALA A 327 0.40 -9.57 -22.02
CA ALA A 327 0.65 -10.15 -23.34
C ALA A 327 0.14 -9.26 -24.46
N GLY A 328 -1.12 -8.81 -24.37
CA GLY A 328 -1.70 -7.88 -25.33
C GLY A 328 -0.94 -6.56 -25.39
N ALA A 329 -0.58 -6.02 -24.22
CA ALA A 329 0.15 -4.75 -24.10
C ALA A 329 1.60 -4.86 -24.59
N GLY A 330 2.33 -5.88 -24.15
CA GLY A 330 3.70 -6.16 -24.58
C GLY A 330 3.77 -6.37 -26.08
N SER A 331 2.84 -7.14 -26.65
CA SER A 331 2.74 -7.38 -28.10
C SER A 331 2.44 -6.11 -28.88
N ALA A 332 1.54 -5.26 -28.38
CA ALA A 332 1.25 -3.97 -28.99
C ALA A 332 2.49 -3.07 -29.07
N ILE A 333 3.22 -2.95 -27.97
CA ILE A 333 4.48 -2.19 -27.91
C ILE A 333 5.56 -2.80 -28.82
N ALA A 334 5.66 -4.12 -28.86
CA ALA A 334 6.71 -4.82 -29.60
C ALA A 334 6.46 -4.90 -31.11
N THR A 335 5.20 -4.91 -31.56
CA THR A 335 4.85 -5.15 -32.98
C THR A 335 4.27 -3.93 -33.69
N GLY A 336 3.74 -2.96 -32.94
CA GLY A 336 3.02 -1.82 -33.50
C GLY A 336 1.58 -2.10 -33.93
N GLU A 337 1.07 -3.30 -33.67
CA GLU A 337 -0.33 -3.69 -33.89
C GLU A 337 -1.02 -4.02 -32.56
N LYS A 338 -2.24 -3.53 -32.36
CA LYS A 338 -3.09 -4.00 -31.26
C LYS A 338 -3.41 -5.48 -31.46
N THR A 339 -3.50 -6.23 -30.37
CA THR A 339 -3.84 -7.65 -30.38
C THR A 339 -4.73 -8.01 -29.21
N ASN A 340 -5.22 -9.24 -29.21
CA ASN A 340 -6.12 -9.75 -28.19
C ASN A 340 -5.36 -10.01 -26.89
N ASN A 341 -6.05 -9.99 -25.76
CA ASN A 341 -5.48 -10.43 -24.50
C ASN A 341 -4.91 -11.84 -24.62
N ARG A 342 -3.84 -12.12 -23.86
CA ARG A 342 -3.06 -13.36 -23.85
C ARG A 342 -2.20 -13.59 -25.09
N ALA A 343 -2.38 -12.86 -26.19
CA ALA A 343 -1.62 -13.09 -27.41
C ALA A 343 -0.19 -12.54 -27.32
N ILE A 344 0.78 -13.30 -27.83
CA ILE A 344 2.22 -12.96 -27.83
C ILE A 344 2.69 -12.78 -29.28
N GLY A 345 3.09 -11.57 -29.66
CA GLY A 345 3.69 -11.28 -30.97
C GLY A 345 2.80 -11.61 -32.18
N THR A 346 1.48 -11.66 -32.00
CA THR A 346 0.50 -11.87 -33.07
C THR A 346 -0.45 -10.68 -33.18
N ASN A 347 -1.11 -10.50 -34.31
CA ASN A 347 -2.21 -9.54 -34.44
C ASN A 347 -3.53 -10.12 -33.90
N ALA A 348 -4.58 -9.30 -33.90
CA ALA A 348 -5.92 -9.69 -33.41
C ALA A 348 -6.55 -10.93 -34.10
N ASN A 349 -6.04 -11.36 -35.26
CA ASN A 349 -6.46 -12.60 -35.94
C ASN A 349 -5.57 -13.81 -35.59
N GLY A 350 -4.64 -13.68 -34.64
CA GLY A 350 -3.69 -14.73 -34.24
C GLY A 350 -2.55 -14.96 -35.23
N LYS A 351 -2.36 -14.07 -36.22
CA LYS A 351 -1.26 -14.20 -37.19
C LYS A 351 0.01 -13.57 -36.61
N ALA A 352 1.14 -14.28 -36.70
CA ALA A 352 2.45 -13.76 -36.30
C ALA A 352 2.79 -12.43 -37.00
N VAL A 353 3.24 -11.45 -36.22
CA VAL A 353 3.69 -10.12 -36.69
C VAL A 353 5.12 -9.93 -36.24
N SER A 354 5.99 -9.48 -37.14
CA SER A 354 7.41 -9.31 -36.80
C SER A 354 7.57 -8.24 -35.72
N ASN A 355 8.20 -8.61 -34.60
CA ASN A 355 8.44 -7.69 -33.49
C ASN A 355 9.67 -6.79 -33.76
N ILE A 356 9.84 -5.79 -32.92
CA ILE A 356 10.90 -4.77 -33.07
C ILE A 356 12.30 -5.38 -33.00
N THR A 357 12.53 -6.45 -32.24
CA THR A 357 13.87 -7.05 -32.14
C THR A 357 14.23 -7.76 -33.44
N GLU A 358 13.31 -8.48 -34.06
CA GLU A 358 13.51 -9.10 -35.37
C GLU A 358 13.72 -8.06 -36.46
N MET A 359 12.91 -7.00 -36.45
CA MET A 359 13.05 -5.91 -37.41
C MET A 359 14.43 -5.26 -37.29
N LEU A 360 14.85 -4.92 -36.08
CA LEU A 360 16.13 -4.24 -35.84
C LEU A 360 17.33 -5.17 -36.07
N THR A 361 17.20 -6.47 -35.79
CA THR A 361 18.29 -7.42 -36.09
C THR A 361 18.54 -7.52 -37.60
N LYS A 362 17.49 -7.49 -38.44
CA LYS A 362 17.62 -7.39 -39.91
C LYS A 362 18.32 -6.09 -40.35
N LYS A 363 18.28 -5.04 -39.52
CA LYS A 363 18.98 -3.77 -39.73
C LYS A 363 20.37 -3.72 -39.07
N GLY A 364 20.87 -4.85 -38.56
CA GLY A 364 22.22 -4.99 -38.01
C GLY A 364 22.35 -4.58 -36.54
N PHE A 365 21.25 -4.40 -35.82
CA PHE A 365 21.27 -4.13 -34.38
C PHE A 365 21.54 -5.42 -33.61
N ASN A 366 22.21 -5.28 -32.46
CA ASN A 366 22.16 -6.32 -31.43
C ASN A 366 20.95 -6.07 -30.53
N THR A 367 20.25 -7.13 -30.19
CA THR A 367 19.02 -7.08 -29.42
C THR A 367 19.14 -7.86 -28.13
N GLY A 368 18.49 -7.40 -27.07
CA GLY A 368 18.48 -8.09 -25.79
C GLY A 368 17.24 -7.83 -24.96
N VAL A 369 16.97 -8.75 -24.03
CA VAL A 369 15.84 -8.71 -23.09
C VAL A 369 16.35 -8.97 -21.67
N ILE A 370 15.96 -8.13 -20.72
CA ILE A 370 16.22 -8.32 -19.30
C ILE A 370 14.88 -8.25 -18.58
N THR A 371 14.58 -9.17 -17.67
CA THR A 371 13.32 -9.15 -16.91
C THR A 371 13.49 -9.75 -15.52
N THR A 372 12.77 -9.23 -14.52
CA THR A 372 12.67 -9.87 -13.19
C THR A 372 11.62 -10.99 -13.14
N ASP A 373 10.96 -11.30 -14.26
CA ASP A 373 10.14 -12.50 -14.44
C ASP A 373 10.92 -13.61 -15.16
N GLU A 374 10.26 -14.72 -15.46
CA GLU A 374 10.81 -15.72 -16.38
C GLU A 374 10.90 -15.16 -17.81
N ILE A 375 11.88 -15.63 -18.60
CA ILE A 375 12.02 -15.18 -20.01
C ILE A 375 10.80 -15.55 -20.87
N THR A 376 10.04 -16.56 -20.46
CA THR A 376 8.77 -17.01 -21.05
C THR A 376 7.56 -16.20 -20.60
N GLY A 377 7.74 -15.25 -19.66
CA GLY A 377 6.71 -14.30 -19.26
C GLY A 377 6.18 -13.51 -20.45
N ALA A 378 4.99 -12.90 -20.29
CA ALA A 378 4.28 -12.30 -21.41
C ALA A 378 4.99 -11.07 -22.01
N THR A 379 5.40 -10.13 -21.16
CA THR A 379 6.15 -8.94 -21.56
C THR A 379 7.47 -9.28 -22.26
N PRO A 380 8.37 -10.13 -21.72
CA PRO A 380 9.63 -10.45 -22.38
C PRO A 380 9.44 -11.27 -23.66
N SER A 381 8.53 -12.25 -23.66
CA SER A 381 8.28 -13.10 -24.83
C SER A 381 7.68 -12.36 -26.02
N SER A 382 6.94 -11.27 -25.79
CA SER A 382 6.43 -10.39 -26.86
C SER A 382 7.52 -9.82 -27.76
N PHE A 383 8.78 -9.79 -27.30
CA PHE A 383 9.92 -9.29 -28.05
C PHE A 383 10.71 -10.37 -28.81
N PHE A 384 10.32 -11.65 -28.76
CA PHE A 384 11.03 -12.70 -29.51
C PHE A 384 10.18 -13.90 -29.96
N ALA A 385 8.94 -14.04 -29.46
CA ALA A 385 8.08 -15.19 -29.72
C ALA A 385 6.79 -14.80 -30.45
N HIS A 386 6.11 -15.79 -31.02
CA HIS A 386 4.81 -15.62 -31.66
C HIS A 386 3.85 -16.76 -31.28
N ARG A 387 2.94 -16.50 -30.34
CA ARG A 387 1.94 -17.45 -29.87
C ARG A 387 0.58 -16.79 -29.73
N THR A 388 -0.47 -17.57 -29.94
CA THR A 388 -1.85 -17.09 -29.75
C THR A 388 -2.23 -16.98 -28.28
N ASP A 389 -1.45 -17.59 -27.38
CA ASP A 389 -1.73 -17.61 -25.95
C ASP A 389 -0.45 -17.66 -25.11
N ARG A 390 -0.36 -16.81 -24.08
CA ARG A 390 0.78 -16.71 -23.14
C ARG A 390 1.00 -17.96 -22.29
N GLY A 391 0.01 -18.85 -22.22
CA GLY A 391 0.10 -20.15 -21.56
C GLY A 391 0.87 -21.22 -22.35
N MET A 392 1.25 -20.94 -23.60
CA MET A 392 2.06 -21.84 -24.45
C MET A 392 3.56 -21.79 -24.08
N VAL A 393 3.86 -22.01 -22.80
CA VAL A 393 5.18 -21.74 -22.19
C VAL A 393 6.31 -22.52 -22.88
N GLU A 394 6.09 -23.80 -23.19
CA GLU A 394 7.09 -24.65 -23.86
C GLU A 394 7.36 -24.18 -25.29
N GLU A 395 6.32 -23.78 -26.01
CA GLU A 395 6.46 -23.27 -27.36
C GLU A 395 7.07 -21.87 -27.40
N ILE A 396 6.82 -21.03 -26.38
CA ILE A 396 7.51 -19.75 -26.19
C ILE A 396 9.00 -20.00 -25.90
N ALA A 397 9.32 -20.95 -25.03
CA ALA A 397 10.70 -21.34 -24.74
C ALA A 397 11.43 -21.85 -26.00
N SER A 398 10.74 -22.60 -26.86
CA SER A 398 11.26 -23.01 -28.16
C SER A 398 11.56 -21.83 -29.10
N ASP A 399 10.71 -20.79 -29.10
CA ASP A 399 10.97 -19.58 -29.89
C ASP A 399 12.24 -18.87 -29.42
N LEU A 400 12.56 -18.87 -28.11
CA LEU A 400 13.82 -18.31 -27.60
C LEU A 400 15.06 -18.97 -28.24
N ASN A 401 15.03 -20.30 -28.44
CA ASN A 401 16.13 -21.04 -29.06
C ASN A 401 16.39 -20.64 -30.51
N THR A 402 15.35 -20.23 -31.23
CA THR A 402 15.47 -19.75 -32.62
C THR A 402 15.59 -18.25 -32.74
N SER A 403 15.43 -17.53 -31.62
CA SER A 403 15.53 -16.07 -31.57
C SER A 403 16.90 -15.55 -31.98
N GLN A 404 16.91 -14.32 -32.51
CA GLN A 404 18.13 -13.64 -32.90
C GLN A 404 18.73 -12.76 -31.79
N LEU A 405 18.15 -12.82 -30.58
CA LEU A 405 18.64 -12.10 -29.41
C LEU A 405 20.12 -12.43 -29.16
N LYS A 406 20.86 -11.41 -28.72
CA LYS A 406 22.27 -11.51 -28.32
C LYS A 406 22.43 -11.55 -26.81
N LEU A 407 21.41 -11.12 -26.06
CA LEU A 407 21.42 -11.08 -24.60
C LEU A 407 20.06 -11.48 -24.06
N PHE A 408 20.01 -12.38 -23.09
CA PHE A 408 18.89 -12.44 -22.16
C PHE A 408 19.36 -12.53 -20.70
N ILE A 409 18.62 -11.92 -19.78
CA ILE A 409 18.81 -12.09 -18.33
C ILE A 409 17.42 -12.17 -17.69
N SER A 410 17.09 -13.25 -17.00
CA SER A 410 15.77 -13.43 -16.39
C SER A 410 15.78 -14.28 -15.14
N GLN A 411 14.61 -14.48 -14.51
CA GLN A 411 14.45 -15.59 -13.57
C GLN A 411 14.65 -16.94 -14.27
N PRO A 412 15.13 -17.96 -13.54
CA PRO A 412 15.24 -19.31 -14.06
C PRO A 412 13.86 -19.90 -14.35
N THR A 413 13.76 -20.68 -15.44
CA THR A 413 12.55 -21.42 -15.81
C THR A 413 12.94 -22.81 -16.28
N SER A 414 12.12 -23.82 -16.00
CA SER A 414 12.36 -25.20 -16.43
C SER A 414 11.97 -25.46 -17.90
N ALA A 415 11.18 -24.57 -18.51
CA ALA A 415 10.71 -24.72 -19.89
C ALA A 415 11.84 -24.50 -20.92
N VAL A 416 12.83 -23.67 -20.58
CA VAL A 416 13.96 -23.39 -21.48
C VAL A 416 14.96 -24.53 -21.45
N ASN A 417 14.93 -25.32 -22.52
CA ASN A 417 15.84 -26.44 -22.77
C ASN A 417 16.67 -26.19 -24.03
N GLY A 418 17.91 -26.69 -24.09
CA GLY A 418 18.74 -26.58 -25.30
C GLY A 418 19.35 -25.20 -25.58
N ILE A 419 19.40 -24.32 -24.56
CA ILE A 419 19.79 -22.91 -24.78
C ILE A 419 21.27 -22.72 -25.14
N ASN A 420 22.13 -23.64 -24.69
CA ASN A 420 23.55 -23.65 -25.07
C ASN A 420 23.71 -24.07 -26.54
N GLU A 421 22.91 -25.03 -26.99
CA GLU A 421 22.84 -25.50 -28.38
C GLU A 421 22.28 -24.41 -29.31
N ALA A 422 21.41 -23.54 -28.79
CA ALA A 422 20.96 -22.30 -29.45
C ALA A 422 22.03 -21.18 -29.52
N GLY A 423 23.22 -21.45 -28.97
CA GLY A 423 24.41 -20.60 -29.03
C GLY A 423 24.52 -19.57 -27.90
N PHE A 424 23.62 -19.59 -26.91
CA PHE A 424 23.75 -18.72 -25.74
C PHE A 424 24.75 -19.29 -24.74
N HIS A 425 25.75 -18.50 -24.39
CA HIS A 425 26.70 -18.87 -23.35
C HIS A 425 26.19 -18.36 -21.99
N MET A 426 25.71 -19.28 -21.17
CA MET A 426 25.16 -18.95 -19.85
C MET A 426 26.25 -18.43 -18.88
N LYS A 427 25.95 -17.32 -18.21
CA LYS A 427 26.78 -16.73 -17.15
C LYS A 427 26.04 -16.86 -15.81
N SER A 428 26.75 -17.34 -14.78
CA SER A 428 26.22 -17.46 -13.42
C SER A 428 26.41 -16.21 -12.57
N ASP A 429 27.35 -15.34 -12.95
CA ASP A 429 27.59 -14.04 -12.29
C ASP A 429 27.30 -12.90 -13.26
N LEU A 430 26.32 -12.07 -12.91
CA LEU A 430 25.91 -10.89 -13.69
C LEU A 430 27.07 -9.94 -13.99
N LYS A 431 28.08 -9.85 -13.10
CA LYS A 431 29.25 -8.98 -13.28
C LYS A 431 30.15 -9.43 -14.43
N THR A 432 30.11 -10.71 -14.80
CA THR A 432 30.92 -11.26 -15.89
C THR A 432 30.33 -11.02 -17.28
N ILE A 433 29.04 -10.66 -17.34
CA ILE A 433 28.32 -10.42 -18.60
C ILE A 433 28.95 -9.25 -19.36
N GLY A 434 29.21 -8.13 -18.68
CA GLY A 434 29.70 -6.90 -19.33
C GLY A 434 31.05 -7.03 -20.03
N ILE A 435 31.90 -7.96 -19.57
CA ILE A 435 33.23 -8.24 -20.15
C ILE A 435 33.23 -9.45 -21.10
N SER A 436 32.09 -10.10 -21.30
CA SER A 436 31.98 -11.29 -22.13
C SER A 436 32.27 -10.98 -23.60
N LYS A 437 33.11 -11.83 -24.23
CA LYS A 437 33.40 -11.76 -25.66
C LYS A 437 32.45 -12.60 -26.52
N GLU A 438 31.66 -13.47 -25.90
CA GLU A 438 30.74 -14.41 -26.58
C GLU A 438 29.72 -13.72 -27.45
N GLU A 439 29.32 -14.33 -28.56
CA GLU A 439 28.36 -13.72 -29.49
C GLU A 439 26.98 -13.53 -28.85
N LYS A 440 26.48 -14.57 -28.15
CA LYS A 440 25.23 -14.54 -27.39
C LYS A 440 25.49 -14.89 -25.93
N VAL A 441 24.87 -14.16 -25.01
CA VAL A 441 24.98 -14.39 -23.56
C VAL A 441 23.60 -14.54 -22.94
N GLY A 442 23.44 -15.55 -22.11
CA GLY A 442 22.26 -15.73 -21.25
C GLY A 442 22.67 -15.70 -19.79
N ALA A 443 21.76 -15.32 -18.89
CA ALA A 443 21.97 -15.47 -17.45
C ALA A 443 20.65 -15.65 -16.71
N TRP A 444 20.70 -16.40 -15.61
CA TRP A 444 19.59 -16.52 -14.67
C TRP A 444 19.89 -15.68 -13.43
N PHE A 445 18.87 -15.05 -12.85
CA PHE A 445 18.96 -14.54 -11.49
C PHE A 445 19.15 -15.71 -10.53
N ASN A 446 20.03 -15.55 -9.55
CA ASN A 446 20.20 -16.58 -8.53
C ASN A 446 19.01 -16.51 -7.55
N THR A 447 18.24 -17.59 -7.47
CA THR A 447 17.05 -17.73 -6.60
C THR A 447 17.27 -18.64 -5.40
N THR A 448 18.48 -19.20 -5.25
CA THR A 448 18.72 -20.33 -4.33
C THR A 448 18.95 -19.96 -2.86
N LYS A 449 18.94 -18.66 -2.51
CA LYS A 449 19.06 -18.17 -1.13
C LYS A 449 18.15 -16.96 -0.93
N GLU A 450 17.53 -16.85 0.24
CA GLU A 450 17.00 -15.58 0.72
C GLU A 450 18.15 -14.57 0.71
N GLU A 451 18.04 -13.58 -0.15
CA GLU A 451 19.03 -12.53 -0.25
C GLU A 451 18.66 -11.38 0.67
N PRO A 452 19.64 -10.70 1.26
CA PRO A 452 19.39 -9.43 1.92
C PRO A 452 18.64 -8.48 0.98
N LEU A 453 17.64 -7.79 1.52
CA LEU A 453 16.76 -6.90 0.76
C LEU A 453 17.56 -5.85 -0.04
N GLU A 454 18.67 -5.36 0.50
CA GLU A 454 19.56 -4.41 -0.16
C GLU A 454 20.20 -4.98 -1.43
N PHE A 455 20.51 -6.28 -1.44
CA PHE A 455 21.03 -6.93 -2.64
C PHE A 455 19.92 -7.21 -3.64
N TYR A 456 18.74 -7.61 -3.16
CA TYR A 456 17.57 -7.87 -3.99
C TYR A 456 17.20 -6.65 -4.85
N VAL A 457 17.09 -5.45 -4.25
CA VAL A 457 16.74 -4.22 -4.96
C VAL A 457 17.81 -3.72 -5.94
N GLU A 458 19.05 -4.24 -5.87
CA GLU A 458 20.14 -3.87 -6.79
C GLU A 458 20.26 -4.82 -7.99
N LYS A 459 19.58 -5.97 -7.97
CA LYS A 459 19.73 -7.02 -8.99
C LYS A 459 19.42 -6.54 -10.40
N LEU A 460 18.29 -5.87 -10.58
CA LEU A 460 17.87 -5.40 -11.91
C LEU A 460 18.81 -4.31 -12.42
N ALA A 461 19.28 -3.42 -11.54
CA ALA A 461 20.28 -2.42 -11.88
C ALA A 461 21.61 -3.05 -12.31
N LEU A 462 22.07 -4.07 -11.58
CA LEU A 462 23.29 -4.80 -11.92
C LEU A 462 23.16 -5.53 -13.27
N ALA A 463 22.02 -6.19 -13.53
CA ALA A 463 21.74 -6.83 -14.81
C ALA A 463 21.74 -5.80 -15.95
N THR A 464 21.04 -4.68 -15.78
CA THR A 464 20.95 -3.59 -16.76
C THR A 464 22.33 -3.02 -17.10
N LYS A 465 23.11 -2.65 -16.08
CA LYS A 465 24.46 -2.12 -16.24
C LYS A 465 25.38 -3.05 -17.03
N ASN A 466 25.39 -4.33 -16.69
CA ASN A 466 26.26 -5.31 -17.33
C ASN A 466 25.77 -5.70 -18.72
N GLY A 467 24.46 -5.78 -18.94
CA GLY A 467 23.85 -5.98 -20.25
C GLY A 467 24.18 -4.85 -21.23
N LEU A 468 24.04 -3.60 -20.79
CA LEU A 468 24.44 -2.42 -21.56
C LEU A 468 25.93 -2.42 -21.89
N SER A 469 26.78 -2.80 -20.91
CA SER A 469 28.22 -2.92 -21.13
C SER A 469 28.55 -3.99 -22.19
N PHE A 470 27.88 -5.15 -22.14
CA PHE A 470 28.02 -6.21 -23.13
C PHE A 470 27.63 -5.74 -24.54
N LEU A 471 26.45 -5.12 -24.69
CA LEU A 471 25.95 -4.64 -25.98
C LEU A 471 26.84 -3.54 -26.57
N LYS A 472 27.27 -2.57 -25.75
CA LYS A 472 28.22 -1.51 -26.15
C LYS A 472 29.53 -2.09 -26.68
N ASN A 473 30.08 -3.11 -26.02
CA ASN A 473 31.35 -3.72 -26.41
C ASN A 473 31.31 -4.43 -27.77
N LYS A 474 30.12 -4.74 -28.30
CA LYS A 474 29.96 -5.26 -29.66
C LYS A 474 30.15 -4.22 -30.75
N LYS A 475 30.23 -2.92 -30.40
CA LYS A 475 30.44 -1.80 -31.33
C LYS A 475 29.42 -1.73 -32.48
N LYS A 476 28.23 -2.30 -32.28
CA LYS A 476 27.06 -2.23 -33.17
C LYS A 476 25.96 -1.41 -32.50
N PRO A 477 25.03 -0.81 -33.26
CA PRO A 477 23.81 -0.26 -32.66
C PRO A 477 23.05 -1.36 -31.92
N PHE A 478 22.30 -1.00 -30.87
CA PHE A 478 21.57 -1.99 -30.10
C PHE A 478 20.18 -1.51 -29.65
N PHE A 479 19.33 -2.50 -29.38
CA PHE A 479 18.05 -2.34 -28.70
C PHE A 479 18.05 -3.25 -27.48
N LEU A 480 17.75 -2.68 -26.31
CA LEU A 480 17.60 -3.43 -25.07
C LEU A 480 16.22 -3.17 -24.50
N MET A 481 15.45 -4.22 -24.25
CA MET A 481 14.26 -4.16 -23.40
C MET A 481 14.64 -4.60 -21.98
N THR A 482 14.24 -3.83 -20.96
CA THR A 482 14.46 -4.16 -19.54
C THR A 482 13.15 -4.02 -18.76
N GLU A 483 12.79 -5.05 -18.01
CA GLU A 483 11.51 -5.12 -17.34
C GLU A 483 11.66 -5.27 -15.82
N GLY A 484 10.93 -4.43 -15.06
CA GLY A 484 10.64 -4.63 -13.65
C GLY A 484 9.25 -5.25 -13.51
N ALA A 485 9.17 -6.57 -13.54
CA ALA A 485 7.93 -7.32 -13.71
C ALA A 485 7.11 -7.49 -12.42
N LYS A 486 7.75 -7.38 -11.25
CA LYS A 486 7.12 -7.74 -9.98
C LYS A 486 6.30 -6.59 -9.37
N ILE A 487 6.34 -5.38 -9.94
CA ILE A 487 5.46 -4.28 -9.54
C ILE A 487 4.00 -4.71 -9.73
N ASP A 488 3.66 -5.26 -10.90
CA ASP A 488 2.36 -5.87 -11.20
C ASP A 488 2.00 -7.02 -10.25
N SER A 489 2.91 -7.97 -10.04
CA SER A 489 2.66 -9.13 -9.17
C SER A 489 2.24 -8.71 -7.76
N TYR A 490 2.88 -7.68 -7.18
CA TYR A 490 2.50 -7.14 -5.88
C TYR A 490 1.27 -6.23 -5.94
N GLY A 491 1.00 -5.61 -7.10
CA GLY A 491 -0.27 -4.95 -7.38
C GLY A 491 -1.45 -5.92 -7.30
N HIS A 492 -1.35 -7.10 -7.91
CA HIS A 492 -2.39 -8.13 -7.85
C HIS A 492 -2.66 -8.63 -6.42
N THR A 493 -1.62 -8.73 -5.58
CA THR A 493 -1.76 -9.15 -4.18
C THR A 493 -2.12 -7.99 -3.24
N ASN A 494 -2.31 -6.77 -3.75
CA ASN A 494 -2.54 -5.55 -2.98
C ASN A 494 -1.48 -5.31 -1.90
N ASP A 495 -0.21 -5.64 -2.22
CA ASP A 495 0.93 -5.49 -1.31
C ASP A 495 1.70 -4.21 -1.63
N ILE A 496 1.42 -3.16 -0.88
CA ILE A 496 2.10 -1.87 -1.03
C ILE A 496 3.61 -1.93 -0.73
N THR A 497 4.04 -2.83 0.16
CA THR A 497 5.46 -3.00 0.49
C THR A 497 6.20 -3.53 -0.74
N GLY A 498 5.64 -4.54 -1.38
CA GLY A 498 6.15 -5.11 -2.62
C GLY A 498 6.15 -4.10 -3.77
N VAL A 499 5.04 -3.38 -4.00
CA VAL A 499 4.93 -2.35 -5.04
C VAL A 499 6.02 -1.28 -4.90
N ILE A 500 6.23 -0.75 -3.70
CA ILE A 500 7.27 0.28 -3.46
C ILE A 500 8.67 -0.33 -3.65
N THR A 501 8.92 -1.51 -3.08
CA THR A 501 10.24 -2.18 -3.16
C THR A 501 10.64 -2.45 -4.61
N GLU A 502 9.74 -2.98 -5.43
CA GLU A 502 10.00 -3.26 -6.84
C GLU A 502 10.14 -1.99 -7.66
N SER A 503 9.34 -0.96 -7.37
CA SER A 503 9.47 0.36 -8.03
C SER A 503 10.82 1.02 -7.73
N ILE A 504 11.35 0.86 -6.51
CA ILE A 504 12.71 1.31 -6.14
C ILE A 504 13.78 0.50 -6.87
N SER A 505 13.62 -0.82 -6.97
CA SER A 505 14.49 -1.70 -7.76
C SER A 505 14.53 -1.28 -9.24
N PHE A 506 13.36 -0.97 -9.81
CA PHE A 506 13.23 -0.51 -11.18
C PHE A 506 13.85 0.88 -11.39
N ASP A 507 13.67 1.83 -10.47
CA ASP A 507 14.31 3.15 -10.55
C ASP A 507 15.85 3.08 -10.48
N LYS A 508 16.41 2.14 -9.72
CA LYS A 508 17.86 1.86 -9.75
C LYS A 508 18.32 1.36 -11.11
N ALA A 509 17.52 0.54 -11.80
CA ALA A 509 17.82 0.13 -13.17
C ALA A 509 17.70 1.29 -14.17
N ILE A 510 16.67 2.13 -14.04
CA ILE A 510 16.51 3.36 -14.81
C ILE A 510 17.74 4.26 -14.63
N THR A 511 18.23 4.39 -13.39
CA THR A 511 19.44 5.15 -13.08
C THR A 511 20.65 4.68 -13.89
N GLU A 512 20.87 3.37 -14.02
CA GLU A 512 21.99 2.84 -14.81
C GLU A 512 21.79 3.08 -16.33
N ALA A 513 20.56 3.02 -16.83
CA ALA A 513 20.25 3.36 -18.22
C ALA A 513 20.48 4.86 -18.52
N LEU A 514 20.08 5.76 -17.61
CA LEU A 514 20.31 7.20 -17.74
C LEU A 514 21.79 7.56 -17.69
N LYS A 515 22.56 6.99 -16.74
CA LYS A 515 24.03 7.13 -16.70
C LYS A 515 24.68 6.69 -18.00
N PHE A 516 24.22 5.58 -18.58
CA PHE A 516 24.72 5.09 -19.86
C PHE A 516 24.42 6.09 -20.99
N ALA A 517 23.18 6.57 -21.08
CA ALA A 517 22.76 7.50 -22.12
C ALA A 517 23.50 8.83 -22.05
N ASP A 518 23.76 9.35 -20.85
CA ASP A 518 24.57 10.55 -20.63
C ASP A 518 26.02 10.38 -21.11
N ALA A 519 26.63 9.23 -20.81
CA ALA A 519 27.98 8.93 -21.23
C ALA A 519 28.10 8.70 -22.74
N ASP A 520 27.12 8.00 -23.35
CA ASP A 520 27.14 7.63 -24.76
C ASP A 520 26.66 8.78 -25.68
N LYS A 521 25.74 9.61 -25.21
CA LYS A 521 25.08 10.72 -25.92
C LYS A 521 24.31 10.32 -27.18
N ASN A 522 24.39 9.08 -27.66
CA ASN A 522 23.73 8.59 -28.87
C ASN A 522 22.64 7.57 -28.55
N THR A 523 22.19 7.52 -27.30
CA THR A 523 21.22 6.55 -26.81
C THR A 523 19.96 7.26 -26.39
N LEU A 524 18.82 6.75 -26.83
CA LEU A 524 17.50 7.15 -26.37
C LEU A 524 17.00 6.11 -25.37
N VAL A 525 16.62 6.57 -24.18
CA VAL A 525 15.97 5.78 -23.14
C VAL A 525 14.48 6.10 -23.15
N ILE A 526 13.64 5.07 -23.13
CA ILE A 526 12.18 5.16 -23.07
C ILE A 526 11.75 4.32 -21.88
N ILE A 527 10.95 4.88 -20.98
CA ILE A 527 10.46 4.21 -19.78
C ILE A 527 8.94 4.31 -19.77
N THR A 528 8.23 3.19 -19.61
CA THR A 528 6.77 3.15 -19.55
C THR A 528 6.31 1.98 -18.66
N ALA A 529 5.00 1.83 -18.52
CA ALA A 529 4.38 0.57 -18.14
C ALA A 529 3.59 0.00 -19.33
N ASP A 530 3.12 -1.23 -19.18
CA ASP A 530 2.22 -1.93 -20.08
C ASP A 530 0.74 -1.70 -19.72
N HIS A 531 0.41 -1.65 -18.42
CA HIS A 531 -0.86 -1.25 -17.81
C HIS A 531 -0.67 -0.76 -16.35
N GLU A 532 -1.77 -0.40 -15.67
CA GLU A 532 -1.81 -0.16 -14.22
C GLU A 532 -2.44 -1.37 -13.53
N THR A 533 -1.98 -1.68 -12.31
CA THR A 533 -2.47 -2.85 -11.55
C THR A 533 -2.94 -2.50 -10.14
N GLY A 534 -4.14 -3.00 -9.80
CA GLY A 534 -4.74 -2.90 -8.47
C GLY A 534 -5.61 -1.66 -8.24
N GLY A 535 -5.57 -0.69 -9.16
CA GLY A 535 -6.23 0.61 -8.98
C GLY A 535 -5.77 1.28 -7.70
N LEU A 536 -4.45 1.37 -7.55
CA LEU A 536 -3.78 1.87 -6.36
C LEU A 536 -4.13 3.33 -6.11
N THR A 537 -4.36 3.67 -4.84
CA THR A 537 -4.55 5.03 -4.33
C THR A 537 -3.66 5.29 -3.12
N ILE A 538 -3.27 6.55 -2.90
CA ILE A 538 -2.41 6.98 -1.79
C ILE A 538 -3.17 8.02 -0.96
N PRO A 539 -4.05 7.60 -0.03
CA PRO A 539 -4.86 8.53 0.75
C PRO A 539 -4.04 9.45 1.66
N GLN A 540 -2.92 8.96 2.21
CA GLN A 540 -2.09 9.70 3.16
C GLN A 540 -0.71 9.05 3.35
N GLY A 541 0.20 9.76 4.04
CA GLY A 541 1.54 9.30 4.36
C GLY A 541 2.36 10.36 5.08
N THR A 542 3.55 9.99 5.56
CA THR A 542 4.49 10.88 6.23
C THR A 542 5.89 10.71 5.62
N MET A 543 6.30 11.66 4.77
CA MET A 543 7.62 11.62 4.13
C MET A 543 8.78 11.58 5.14
N ALA A 544 8.69 12.31 6.25
CA ALA A 544 9.73 12.31 7.30
C ALA A 544 9.91 10.95 7.99
N LYS A 545 8.91 10.06 7.90
CA LYS A 545 8.96 8.68 8.40
C LYS A 545 9.13 7.65 7.28
N HIS A 546 9.10 8.07 6.01
CA HIS A 546 8.97 7.20 4.84
C HIS A 546 7.72 6.30 4.91
N GLU A 547 6.65 6.82 5.50
CA GLU A 547 5.40 6.09 5.70
C GLU A 547 4.40 6.40 4.57
N ILE A 548 3.82 5.38 3.97
CA ILE A 548 2.79 5.47 2.93
C ILE A 548 1.60 4.62 3.35
N GLU A 549 0.39 5.19 3.35
CA GLU A 549 -0.84 4.41 3.33
C GLU A 549 -1.30 4.23 1.89
N ALA A 550 -1.69 3.01 1.54
CA ALA A 550 -2.28 2.67 0.25
C ALA A 550 -3.69 2.09 0.39
N ASP A 551 -4.54 2.30 -0.62
CA ASP A 551 -5.76 1.51 -0.83
C ASP A 551 -5.76 0.94 -2.26
N PHE A 552 -6.39 -0.21 -2.43
CA PHE A 552 -6.52 -0.88 -3.71
C PHE A 552 -8.01 -1.10 -4.01
N THR A 553 -8.39 -0.92 -5.27
CA THR A 553 -9.80 -1.03 -5.69
C THR A 553 -10.12 -2.39 -6.32
N THR A 554 -9.10 -3.09 -6.81
CA THR A 554 -9.22 -4.40 -7.46
C THR A 554 -7.96 -5.23 -7.22
N HIS A 555 -8.02 -6.53 -7.48
CA HIS A 555 -6.86 -7.43 -7.57
C HIS A 555 -6.45 -7.66 -9.03
N ASP A 556 -6.89 -6.82 -9.95
CA ASP A 556 -6.72 -6.98 -11.40
C ASP A 556 -6.14 -5.69 -12.00
N HIS A 557 -5.87 -5.70 -13.30
CA HIS A 557 -5.45 -4.51 -14.02
C HIS A 557 -6.58 -3.47 -14.12
N THR A 558 -6.22 -2.22 -14.41
CA THR A 558 -7.21 -1.17 -14.70
C THR A 558 -7.00 -0.52 -16.06
N GLY A 559 -8.05 0.10 -16.60
CA GLY A 559 -8.01 0.87 -17.85
C GLY A 559 -7.34 2.25 -17.72
N THR A 560 -6.56 2.48 -16.66
CA THR A 560 -5.85 3.75 -16.41
C THR A 560 -4.74 3.94 -17.44
N MET A 561 -4.64 5.13 -18.04
CA MET A 561 -3.50 5.46 -18.90
C MET A 561 -2.20 5.43 -18.09
N VAL A 562 -1.14 4.87 -18.67
CA VAL A 562 0.17 4.80 -18.01
C VAL A 562 1.11 5.86 -18.55
N PRO A 563 2.01 6.42 -17.72
CA PRO A 563 2.95 7.43 -18.17
C PRO A 563 4.06 6.80 -19.01
N ILE A 564 4.55 7.58 -19.99
CA ILE A 564 5.76 7.27 -20.75
C ILE A 564 6.74 8.44 -20.62
N PHE A 565 7.98 8.12 -20.29
CA PHE A 565 9.08 9.06 -20.16
C PHE A 565 10.14 8.75 -21.21
N ALA A 566 10.83 9.78 -21.68
CA ALA A 566 11.95 9.61 -22.61
C ALA A 566 13.12 10.53 -22.28
N TYR A 567 14.34 10.07 -22.57
CA TYR A 567 15.58 10.80 -22.37
C TYR A 567 16.60 10.54 -23.49
N GLY A 568 17.17 11.61 -24.04
CA GLY A 568 18.21 11.54 -25.07
C GLY A 568 17.76 12.13 -26.42
N PRO A 569 18.46 11.82 -27.53
CA PRO A 569 18.14 12.38 -28.84
C PRO A 569 16.70 12.07 -29.26
N MET A 570 15.99 13.10 -29.74
CA MET A 570 14.58 13.03 -30.15
C MET A 570 13.58 12.60 -29.05
N SER A 571 13.92 12.72 -27.76
CA SER A 571 13.01 12.32 -26.66
C SER A 571 11.65 13.03 -26.69
N GLN A 572 11.56 14.24 -27.25
CA GLN A 572 10.30 14.99 -27.37
C GLN A 572 9.24 14.29 -28.23
N GLU A 573 9.61 13.32 -29.06
CA GLU A 573 8.66 12.56 -29.90
C GLU A 573 7.70 11.65 -29.09
N PHE A 574 8.01 11.43 -27.80
CA PHE A 574 7.23 10.62 -26.86
C PHE A 574 6.33 11.45 -25.96
N GLN A 575 6.22 12.76 -26.20
CA GLN A 575 5.26 13.62 -25.52
C GLN A 575 3.84 13.47 -26.10
N GLY A 576 2.83 13.81 -25.28
CA GLY A 576 1.41 13.76 -25.68
C GLY A 576 0.68 12.50 -25.19
N VAL A 577 -0.52 12.28 -25.72
CA VAL A 577 -1.37 11.11 -25.39
C VAL A 577 -1.64 10.30 -26.66
N TYR A 578 -1.31 9.01 -26.64
CA TYR A 578 -1.41 8.14 -27.82
C TYR A 578 -1.61 6.66 -27.44
N GLU A 579 -1.79 5.78 -28.42
CA GLU A 579 -1.97 4.33 -28.18
C GLU A 579 -0.63 3.63 -27.90
N ASN A 580 -0.61 2.60 -27.03
CA ASN A 580 0.61 1.84 -26.70
C ASN A 580 1.32 1.25 -27.94
N ASN A 581 0.59 0.87 -28.99
CA ASN A 581 1.18 0.37 -30.22
C ASN A 581 1.90 1.46 -31.05
N GLU A 582 1.62 2.75 -30.81
CA GLU A 582 2.41 3.84 -31.42
C GLU A 582 3.83 3.93 -30.88
N VAL A 583 4.14 3.31 -29.74
CA VAL A 583 5.52 3.26 -29.21
C VAL A 583 6.45 2.61 -30.23
N PHE A 584 6.04 1.51 -30.85
CA PHE A 584 6.79 0.86 -31.94
C PHE A 584 7.06 1.83 -33.09
N HIS A 585 6.01 2.51 -33.58
CA HIS A 585 6.10 3.40 -34.73
C HIS A 585 6.97 4.62 -34.43
N LYS A 586 6.89 5.16 -33.21
CA LYS A 586 7.73 6.25 -32.73
C LYS A 586 9.20 5.83 -32.62
N ILE A 587 9.50 4.63 -32.11
CA ILE A 587 10.88 4.10 -32.08
C ILE A 587 11.43 3.96 -33.50
N SER A 588 10.67 3.38 -34.42
CA SER A 588 11.06 3.26 -35.83
C SER A 588 11.32 4.63 -36.47
N LYS A 589 10.43 5.61 -36.24
CA LYS A 589 10.58 6.98 -36.73
C LYS A 589 11.85 7.65 -36.23
N VAL A 590 12.16 7.58 -34.93
CA VAL A 590 13.38 8.22 -34.39
C VAL A 590 14.65 7.52 -34.85
N LEU A 591 14.60 6.22 -35.15
CA LEU A 591 15.72 5.50 -35.77
C LEU A 591 15.86 5.77 -37.28
N GLY A 592 14.87 6.41 -37.91
CA GLY A 592 14.85 6.70 -39.35
C GLY A 592 14.60 5.45 -40.20
N LEU A 593 13.78 4.52 -39.70
CA LEU A 593 13.47 3.24 -40.33
C LEU A 593 12.13 3.21 -41.05
#